data_AF-A0AAU3GES3-F1
#
_entry.id   AF-A0AAU3GES3-F1
#
_cell.length_a   1.000
_cell.length_b   1.000
_cell.length_c   1.000
_cell.angle_alpha   90.00
_cell.angle_beta   90.00
_cell.angle_gamma   90.00
#
_symmetry.space_group_name_H-M   'P 1'
#
loop_
_entity.id
_entity.type
_entity.pdbx_description
1 polymer ?
#
loop_
_entity_poly.entity_id
_entity_poly.type
_entity_poly.pdbx_seq_one_letter_code
_entity_poly.pdbx_strand_id
1 'polypeptide(L)'
;MPIDPRSCPGACNARARREHRVYDEQLAAYQQALDEWRIPLTLPVNNAEPPRVTPWYGNPVWCGTDLAARRQELAELDDLACLVVAEADGHRGANGEARVSGSPTPGSPSPTLDDVDELDSWLRSWQGAWTGEDTLARRGHIADSVTRGVSWLLGRADRILGHEAVGADFGREIHAWHTRLSRGSKSDIRVHRKPLRCDRCGCLSLEWPEGSDRVTCARRDCQRILTLPEYEALVEHVAPAARVAVTARAAARPRRPHADCGDLSGRTPAGSSPIPMENAEHERIAL
;
A
#
# COMPACT_ATOMS: atom_id res chain seq x y z
N MET A 1 10.03 -22.68 1.96
CA MET A 1 9.84 -22.83 3.43
C MET A 1 8.97 -21.68 3.88
N PRO A 2 7.81 -21.95 4.49
CA PRO A 2 6.94 -20.88 4.96
C PRO A 2 7.71 -20.01 5.96
N ILE A 3 7.53 -18.70 5.87
CA ILE A 3 8.03 -17.77 6.89
C ILE A 3 7.44 -18.20 8.25
N ASP A 4 8.22 -18.11 9.32
CA ASP A 4 7.75 -18.48 10.66
C ASP A 4 6.44 -17.74 10.96
N PRO A 5 5.36 -18.43 11.37
CA PRO A 5 4.08 -17.78 11.68
C PRO A 5 4.18 -16.76 12.83
N ARG A 6 5.24 -16.83 13.65
CA ARG A 6 5.55 -15.85 14.70
C ARG A 6 6.26 -14.59 14.19
N SER A 7 6.59 -14.54 12.90
CA SER A 7 7.18 -13.35 12.29
C SER A 7 6.17 -12.21 12.27
N CYS A 8 6.63 -10.99 12.56
CA CYS A 8 5.76 -9.83 12.55
C CYS A 8 5.13 -9.63 11.14
N PRO A 9 3.81 -9.46 11.03
CA PRO A 9 3.15 -9.28 9.74
C PRO A 9 3.36 -7.88 9.13
N GLY A 10 3.92 -6.94 9.90
CA GLY A 10 4.11 -5.55 9.50
C GLY A 10 5.21 -5.29 8.48
N ALA A 11 5.54 -4.01 8.28
CA ALA A 11 6.45 -3.58 7.22
C ALA A 11 7.90 -4.00 7.50
N CYS A 12 8.27 -4.22 8.76
CA CYS A 12 9.61 -4.68 9.15
C CYS A 12 10.05 -5.96 8.42
N ASN A 13 9.10 -6.84 8.08
CA ASN A 13 9.34 -8.11 7.39
C ASN A 13 9.02 -8.09 5.89
N ALA A 14 8.72 -6.93 5.30
CA ALA A 14 8.39 -6.86 3.88
C ALA A 14 9.51 -7.39 2.98
N ARG A 15 10.77 -7.18 3.36
CA ARG A 15 11.92 -7.73 2.63
C ARG A 15 12.02 -9.24 2.78
N ALA A 16 11.97 -9.76 4.01
CA ALA A 16 12.03 -11.19 4.28
C ALA A 16 10.93 -11.95 3.53
N ARG A 17 9.67 -11.46 3.58
CA ARG A 17 8.55 -12.06 2.85
C ARG A 17 8.77 -12.07 1.33
N ARG A 18 9.37 -11.02 0.75
CA ARG A 18 9.70 -11.00 -0.68
C ARG A 18 10.77 -12.02 -1.03
N GLU A 19 11.85 -12.11 -0.25
CA GLU A 19 12.93 -13.08 -0.51
C GLU A 19 12.45 -14.52 -0.35
N HIS A 20 11.64 -14.82 0.68
CA HIS A 20 11.00 -16.13 0.84
C HIS A 20 10.08 -16.46 -0.33
N ARG A 21 9.27 -15.51 -0.80
CA ARG A 21 8.40 -15.73 -1.97
C ARG A 21 9.20 -16.06 -3.23
N VAL A 22 10.27 -15.31 -3.50
CA VAL A 22 11.15 -15.59 -4.66
C VAL A 22 11.79 -16.97 -4.54
N TYR A 23 12.25 -17.35 -3.35
CA TYR A 23 12.78 -18.69 -3.10
C TYR A 23 11.73 -19.78 -3.34
N ASP A 24 10.51 -19.61 -2.81
CA ASP A 24 9.43 -20.58 -2.98
C ASP A 24 8.99 -20.71 -4.45
N GLU A 25 8.94 -19.60 -5.20
CA GLU A 25 8.68 -19.59 -6.65
C GLU A 25 9.78 -20.32 -7.44
N GLN A 26 11.05 -20.07 -7.11
CA GLN A 26 12.19 -20.75 -7.74
C GLN A 26 12.21 -22.25 -7.44
N LEU A 27 11.90 -22.61 -6.19
CA LEU A 27 11.84 -24.01 -5.77
C LEU A 27 10.68 -24.74 -6.47
N ALA A 28 9.52 -24.11 -6.59
CA ALA A 28 8.38 -24.65 -7.32
C ALA A 28 8.70 -24.85 -8.82
N ALA A 29 9.36 -23.88 -9.45
CA ALA A 29 9.79 -23.98 -10.84
C ALA A 29 10.82 -25.11 -11.05
N TYR A 30 11.75 -25.28 -10.10
CA TYR A 30 12.70 -26.39 -10.13
C TYR A 30 12.03 -27.75 -9.96
N GLN A 31 11.08 -27.87 -9.03
CA GLN A 31 10.29 -29.08 -8.82
C GLN A 31 9.49 -29.45 -10.08
N GLN A 32 8.81 -28.48 -10.69
CA GLN A 32 8.11 -28.70 -11.96
C GLN A 32 9.07 -29.18 -13.06
N ALA A 33 10.26 -28.55 -13.17
CA ALA A 33 11.25 -28.95 -14.16
C ALA A 33 11.78 -30.38 -13.93
N LEU A 34 11.91 -30.81 -12.67
CA LEU A 34 12.25 -32.20 -12.33
C LEU A 34 11.13 -33.17 -12.70
N ASP A 35 9.88 -32.81 -12.45
CA ASP A 35 8.72 -33.65 -12.78
C ASP A 35 8.56 -33.83 -14.30
N GLU A 36 8.88 -32.80 -15.08
CA GLU A 36 8.85 -32.82 -16.55
C GLU A 36 10.10 -33.48 -17.17
N TRP A 37 11.17 -33.63 -16.39
CA TRP A 37 12.44 -34.15 -16.89
C TRP A 37 12.34 -35.63 -17.29
N ARG A 38 12.63 -35.92 -18.56
CA ARG A 38 12.75 -37.28 -19.11
C ARG A 38 14.16 -37.49 -19.67
N ILE A 39 14.76 -38.65 -19.37
CA ILE A 39 16.03 -39.09 -19.98
C ILE A 39 15.86 -39.09 -21.51
N PRO A 40 16.80 -38.54 -22.31
CA PRO A 40 18.20 -38.22 -22.00
C PRO A 40 18.50 -36.71 -21.85
N LEU A 41 17.56 -35.89 -21.38
CA LEU A 41 17.81 -34.46 -21.19
C LEU A 41 18.83 -34.18 -20.06
N THR A 42 19.51 -33.05 -20.14
CA THR A 42 20.34 -32.54 -19.03
C THR A 42 19.48 -32.33 -17.79
N LEU A 43 19.95 -32.79 -16.62
CA LEU A 43 19.25 -32.61 -15.35
C LEU A 43 19.00 -31.11 -15.09
N PRO A 44 17.78 -30.70 -14.70
CA PRO A 44 17.50 -29.33 -14.28
C PRO A 44 18.46 -28.88 -13.17
N VAL A 45 18.91 -27.62 -13.24
CA VAL A 45 19.78 -27.05 -12.20
C VAL A 45 18.91 -26.38 -11.14
N ASN A 46 19.15 -26.72 -9.87
CA ASN A 46 18.50 -26.02 -8.77
C ASN A 46 19.18 -24.65 -8.56
N ASN A 47 18.49 -23.59 -8.99
CA ASN A 47 18.93 -22.22 -8.80
C ASN A 47 18.28 -21.53 -7.58
N ALA A 48 17.50 -22.26 -6.77
CA ALA A 48 16.84 -21.71 -5.61
C ALA A 48 17.86 -21.51 -4.47
N GLU A 49 18.22 -20.26 -4.19
CA GLU A 49 19.11 -19.91 -3.08
C GLU A 49 18.29 -19.60 -1.81
N PRO A 50 18.55 -20.27 -0.67
CA PRO A 50 17.85 -19.97 0.57
C PRO A 50 17.94 -18.49 0.96
N PRO A 51 16.83 -17.89 1.44
CA PRO A 51 16.84 -16.49 1.84
C PRO A 51 17.82 -16.28 3.01
N ARG A 52 18.68 -15.27 2.90
CA ARG A 52 19.69 -14.94 3.91
C ARG A 52 19.19 -13.94 4.97
N VAL A 53 18.02 -13.35 4.74
CA VAL A 53 17.44 -12.34 5.64
C VAL A 53 16.71 -13.00 6.80
N THR A 54 17.15 -12.69 8.02
CA THR A 54 16.47 -13.12 9.25
C THR A 54 15.19 -12.30 9.45
N PRO A 55 14.03 -12.95 9.66
CA PRO A 55 12.78 -12.24 9.94
C PRO A 55 12.80 -11.62 11.34
N TRP A 56 12.07 -10.52 11.48
CA TRP A 56 11.74 -9.91 12.76
C TRP A 56 10.56 -10.63 13.41
N TYR A 57 10.70 -11.01 14.67
CA TYR A 57 9.63 -11.69 15.40
C TYR A 57 8.65 -10.71 16.04
N GLY A 58 7.38 -11.10 16.07
CA GLY A 58 6.35 -10.39 16.84
C GLY A 58 6.51 -10.61 18.35
N ASN A 59 5.90 -9.74 19.15
CA ASN A 59 5.74 -9.97 20.58
C ASN A 59 4.39 -9.40 21.09
N PRO A 60 3.29 -10.20 21.08
CA PRO A 60 3.19 -11.58 20.58
C PRO A 60 3.05 -11.67 19.05
N VAL A 61 2.23 -10.82 18.41
CA VAL A 61 1.96 -10.87 16.96
C VAL A 61 2.74 -9.79 16.20
N TRP A 62 2.76 -8.57 16.73
CA TRP A 62 3.42 -7.42 16.10
C TRP A 62 4.71 -7.06 16.84
N CYS A 63 5.70 -6.55 16.12
CA CYS A 63 6.85 -5.91 16.78
C CYS A 63 6.44 -4.54 17.32
N GLY A 64 7.16 -4.00 18.31
CA GLY A 64 6.78 -2.74 18.95
C GLY A 64 6.63 -1.55 17.99
N THR A 65 7.47 -1.49 16.95
CA THR A 65 7.41 -0.43 15.93
C THR A 65 6.15 -0.52 15.08
N ASP A 66 5.84 -1.70 14.54
CA ASP A 66 4.63 -1.88 13.72
C ASP A 66 3.36 -1.79 14.57
N LEU A 67 3.38 -2.26 15.83
CA LEU A 67 2.27 -2.07 16.78
C LEU A 67 1.94 -0.58 16.96
N ALA A 68 2.95 0.25 17.23
CA ALA A 68 2.79 1.69 17.36
C ALA A 68 2.25 2.32 16.07
N ALA A 69 2.75 1.89 14.91
CA ALA A 69 2.26 2.36 13.61
C ALA A 69 0.77 2.02 13.40
N ARG A 70 0.34 0.79 13.69
CA ARG A 70 -1.09 0.40 13.58
C ARG A 70 -1.98 1.20 14.53
N ARG A 71 -1.51 1.50 15.75
CA ARG A 71 -2.26 2.35 16.69
C ARG A 71 -2.42 3.77 16.17
N GLN A 72 -1.36 4.33 15.61
CA GLN A 72 -1.38 5.65 15.01
C GLN A 72 -2.36 5.68 13.81
N GLU A 73 -2.25 4.71 12.91
CA GLU A 73 -3.15 4.60 11.76
C GLU A 73 -4.61 4.46 12.18
N LEU A 74 -4.91 3.65 13.20
CA LEU A 74 -6.27 3.52 13.76
C LEU A 74 -6.78 4.85 14.33
N ALA A 75 -5.91 5.62 15.01
CA ALA A 75 -6.29 6.92 15.56
C ALA A 75 -6.60 7.95 14.46
N GLU A 76 -5.87 7.90 13.35
CA GLU A 76 -6.05 8.80 12.21
C GLU A 76 -7.30 8.49 11.38
N LEU A 77 -7.92 7.31 11.52
CA LEU A 77 -9.12 6.96 10.74
C LEU A 77 -10.29 7.92 10.94
N ASP A 78 -10.46 8.45 12.16
CA ASP A 78 -11.55 9.40 12.47
C ASP A 78 -11.35 10.74 11.74
N ASP A 79 -10.14 11.28 11.80
CA ASP A 79 -9.76 12.51 11.10
C ASP A 79 -9.89 12.35 9.58
N LEU A 80 -9.40 11.22 9.05
CA LEU A 80 -9.49 10.89 7.63
C LEU A 80 -10.95 10.75 7.17
N ALA A 81 -11.80 10.12 7.97
CA ALA A 81 -13.23 10.01 7.66
C ALA A 81 -13.91 11.39 7.66
N CYS A 82 -13.60 12.26 8.62
CA CYS A 82 -14.11 13.63 8.64
C CYS A 82 -13.72 14.43 7.40
N LEU A 83 -12.46 14.32 6.97
CA LEU A 83 -11.97 14.97 5.75
C LEU A 83 -12.69 14.45 4.50
N VAL A 84 -12.85 13.13 4.39
CA VAL A 84 -13.55 12.45 3.30
C VAL A 84 -15.03 12.89 3.22
N VAL A 85 -15.73 13.02 4.35
CA VAL A 85 -17.10 13.55 4.40
C VAL A 85 -17.15 15.02 3.99
N ALA A 86 -16.25 15.86 4.53
CA ALA A 86 -16.20 17.29 4.20
C ALA A 86 -15.95 17.54 2.70
N GLU A 87 -15.14 16.69 2.05
CA GLU A 87 -14.94 16.76 0.60
C GLU A 87 -16.19 16.37 -0.21
N ALA A 88 -16.97 15.42 0.30
CA ALA A 88 -18.16 14.89 -0.38
C ALA A 88 -19.30 15.93 -0.45
N ASP A 89 -19.41 16.82 0.53
CA ASP A 89 -20.45 17.87 0.63
C ASP A 89 -20.32 19.01 -0.41
N GLY A 90 -19.45 18.87 -1.42
CA GLY A 90 -19.34 19.79 -2.55
C GLY A 90 -18.13 20.72 -2.53
N HIS A 91 -17.15 20.47 -1.64
CA HIS A 91 -15.86 21.17 -1.68
C HIS A 91 -14.91 20.66 -2.78
N ARG A 92 -15.24 19.54 -3.43
CA ARG A 92 -14.68 19.24 -4.75
C ARG A 92 -15.32 20.18 -5.75
N GLY A 93 -14.60 21.24 -6.13
CA GLY A 93 -14.94 22.06 -7.29
C GLY A 93 -15.40 21.14 -8.42
N ALA A 94 -16.65 21.32 -8.84
CA ALA A 94 -17.28 20.54 -9.89
C ALA A 94 -16.53 20.78 -11.21
N ASN A 95 -15.37 20.16 -11.36
CA ASN A 95 -14.69 20.06 -12.62
C ASN A 95 -15.49 19.03 -13.40
N GLY A 96 -16.49 19.52 -14.12
CA GLY A 96 -17.39 18.76 -14.96
C GLY A 96 -16.61 17.94 -15.98
N GLU A 97 -16.24 16.73 -15.59
CA GLU A 97 -15.80 15.71 -16.53
C GLU A 97 -17.05 15.15 -17.18
N ALA A 98 -17.30 15.64 -18.40
CA ALA A 98 -18.38 15.20 -19.25
C ALA A 98 -18.37 13.67 -19.41
N ARG A 99 -19.54 13.06 -19.22
CA ARG A 99 -19.82 11.65 -19.49
C ARG A 99 -19.28 11.23 -20.86
N VAL A 100 -18.36 10.27 -20.88
CA VAL A 100 -18.00 9.53 -22.08
C VAL A 100 -18.88 8.29 -22.13
N SER A 101 -19.71 8.15 -23.17
CA SER A 101 -20.64 7.02 -23.31
C SER A 101 -19.88 5.71 -23.46
N GLY A 102 -20.03 4.78 -22.51
CA GLY A 102 -19.43 3.44 -22.60
C GLY A 102 -18.85 2.88 -21.28
N SER A 103 -18.90 3.64 -20.17
CA SER A 103 -18.40 3.14 -18.89
C SER A 103 -19.35 2.11 -18.23
N PRO A 104 -18.81 1.16 -17.43
CA PRO A 104 -19.60 0.22 -16.62
C PRO A 104 -20.63 0.94 -15.75
N THR A 105 -21.62 0.19 -15.26
CA THR A 105 -22.76 0.61 -14.42
C THR A 105 -22.43 1.84 -13.57
N PRO A 106 -23.28 2.89 -13.55
CA PRO A 106 -22.97 4.09 -12.79
C PRO A 106 -22.69 3.71 -11.33
N GLY A 107 -21.49 4.05 -10.86
CA GLY A 107 -21.18 3.96 -9.44
C GLY A 107 -22.16 4.81 -8.65
N SER A 108 -22.26 4.54 -7.35
CA SER A 108 -23.03 5.35 -6.41
C SER A 108 -22.81 6.84 -6.67
N PRO A 109 -23.85 7.70 -6.53
CA PRO A 109 -23.70 9.14 -6.68
C PRO A 109 -22.66 9.74 -5.73
N SER A 110 -22.32 9.05 -4.65
CA SER A 110 -21.34 9.49 -3.64
C SER A 110 -20.40 8.33 -3.21
N PRO A 111 -19.45 7.90 -4.07
CA PRO A 111 -18.56 6.77 -3.74
C PRO A 111 -17.73 7.03 -2.47
N THR A 112 -17.49 8.30 -2.16
CA THR A 112 -16.77 8.76 -0.98
C THR A 112 -17.57 8.56 0.32
N LEU A 113 -18.90 8.69 0.29
CA LEU A 113 -19.75 8.37 1.44
C LEU A 113 -19.90 6.86 1.62
N ASP A 114 -19.94 6.10 0.53
CA ASP A 114 -19.94 4.63 0.59
C ASP A 114 -18.69 4.10 1.32
N ASP A 115 -17.51 4.70 1.06
CA ASP A 115 -16.26 4.34 1.77
C ASP A 115 -16.37 4.55 3.30
N VAL A 116 -17.04 5.63 3.74
CA VAL A 116 -17.22 5.93 5.17
C VAL A 116 -18.30 5.03 5.79
N ASP A 117 -19.37 4.71 5.06
CA ASP A 117 -20.40 3.76 5.51
C ASP A 117 -19.81 2.34 5.65
N GLU A 118 -18.95 1.93 4.72
CA GLU A 118 -18.22 0.67 4.78
C GLU A 118 -17.20 0.66 5.94
N LEU A 119 -16.50 1.78 6.20
CA LEU A 119 -15.66 1.93 7.39
C LEU A 119 -16.48 1.76 8.68
N ASP A 120 -17.63 2.43 8.79
CA ASP A 120 -18.51 2.32 9.96
C ASP A 120 -19.01 0.88 10.17
N SER A 121 -19.37 0.20 9.08
CA SER A 121 -19.74 -1.23 9.12
C SER A 121 -18.58 -2.10 9.62
N TRP A 122 -17.35 -1.82 9.17
CA TRP A 122 -16.14 -2.51 9.60
C TRP A 122 -15.79 -2.27 11.08
N LEU A 123 -15.90 -1.02 11.56
CA LEU A 123 -15.69 -0.70 12.98
C LEU A 123 -16.66 -1.48 13.87
N ARG A 124 -17.94 -1.51 13.47
CA ARG A 124 -18.99 -2.25 14.18
C ARG A 124 -18.76 -3.75 14.13
N SER A 125 -18.32 -4.32 13.01
CA SER A 125 -18.04 -5.76 12.91
C SER A 125 -16.92 -6.19 13.85
N TRP A 126 -15.83 -5.42 13.95
CA TRP A 126 -14.77 -5.69 14.94
C TRP A 126 -15.24 -5.55 16.37
N GLN A 127 -16.07 -4.55 16.66
CA GLN A 127 -16.68 -4.41 17.98
C GLN A 127 -17.51 -5.64 18.33
N GLY A 128 -18.42 -6.06 17.45
CA GLY A 128 -19.29 -7.22 17.68
C GLY A 128 -18.53 -8.53 17.79
N ALA A 129 -17.56 -8.76 16.90
CA ALA A 129 -16.70 -9.95 16.94
C ALA A 129 -15.91 -10.05 18.25
N TRP A 130 -15.46 -8.92 18.79
CA TRP A 130 -14.70 -8.89 20.04
C TRP A 130 -15.56 -8.99 21.30
N THR A 131 -16.78 -8.42 21.30
CA THR A 131 -17.70 -8.53 22.45
C THR A 131 -18.50 -9.83 22.44
N GLY A 132 -18.55 -10.54 21.31
CA GLY A 132 -19.45 -11.67 21.12
C GLY A 132 -20.92 -11.25 21.05
N GLU A 133 -21.19 -9.99 20.75
CA GLU A 133 -22.53 -9.44 20.59
C GLU A 133 -22.79 -9.14 19.12
N ASP A 134 -24.02 -9.38 18.66
CA ASP A 134 -24.43 -8.95 17.32
C ASP A 134 -24.27 -7.44 17.18
N THR A 135 -23.74 -7.02 16.03
CA THR A 135 -23.51 -5.61 15.75
C THR A 135 -24.82 -4.85 15.84
N LEU A 136 -24.93 -3.96 16.84
CA LEU A 136 -26.10 -3.11 16.97
C LEU A 136 -26.28 -2.26 15.71
N ALA A 137 -27.54 -2.01 15.34
CA ALA A 137 -27.87 -1.05 14.29
C ALA A 137 -27.21 0.31 14.58
N ARG A 138 -26.73 0.98 13.54
CA ARG A 138 -26.10 2.31 13.62
C ARG A 138 -26.98 3.25 14.45
N ARG A 139 -26.37 3.98 15.39
CA ARG A 139 -27.05 4.99 16.22
C ARG A 139 -26.46 6.38 15.95
N GLY A 140 -27.26 7.27 15.37
CA GLY A 140 -26.87 8.67 15.13
C GLY A 140 -26.28 8.92 13.75
N HIS A 141 -25.57 10.05 13.62
CA HIS A 141 -24.88 10.43 12.39
C HIS A 141 -23.67 9.54 12.13
N ILE A 142 -23.30 9.38 10.86
CA ILE A 142 -22.19 8.52 10.44
C ILE A 142 -20.86 8.93 11.08
N ALA A 143 -20.56 10.23 11.14
CA ALA A 143 -19.36 10.75 11.78
C ALA A 143 -19.30 10.37 13.27
N ASP A 144 -20.39 10.61 14.02
CA ASP A 144 -20.48 10.23 15.43
C ASP A 144 -20.26 8.73 15.66
N SER A 145 -20.77 7.90 14.74
CA SER A 145 -20.64 6.45 14.79
C SER A 145 -19.20 6.01 14.55
N VAL A 146 -18.53 6.59 13.55
CA VAL A 146 -17.11 6.35 13.25
C VAL A 146 -16.23 6.77 14.42
N THR A 147 -16.39 7.99 14.94
CA THR A 147 -15.61 8.48 16.09
C THR A 147 -15.74 7.56 17.31
N ARG A 148 -16.96 7.10 17.62
CA ARG A 148 -17.20 6.16 18.73
C ARG A 148 -16.57 4.80 18.46
N GLY A 149 -16.68 4.27 17.24
CA GLY A 149 -16.08 3.00 16.85
C GLY A 149 -14.57 3.03 16.94
N VAL A 150 -13.93 4.06 16.39
CA VAL A 150 -12.48 4.30 16.48
C VAL A 150 -12.04 4.43 17.95
N SER A 151 -12.71 5.27 18.74
CA SER A 151 -12.40 5.44 20.16
C SER A 151 -12.53 4.13 20.95
N TRP A 152 -13.57 3.35 20.69
CA TRP A 152 -13.79 2.06 21.34
C TRP A 152 -12.68 1.06 21.03
N LEU A 153 -12.27 0.98 19.75
CA LEU A 153 -11.19 0.10 19.30
C LEU A 153 -9.83 0.57 19.81
N LEU A 154 -9.54 1.88 19.82
CA LEU A 154 -8.29 2.42 20.36
C LEU A 154 -8.07 2.03 21.81
N GLY A 155 -9.12 2.08 22.64
CA GLY A 155 -9.06 1.65 24.04
C GLY A 155 -8.76 0.15 24.23
N ARG A 156 -8.84 -0.65 23.16
CA ARG A 156 -8.62 -2.11 23.15
C ARG A 156 -7.52 -2.55 22.18
N ALA A 157 -6.92 -1.62 21.44
CA ALA A 157 -6.04 -1.93 20.32
C ALA A 157 -4.88 -2.85 20.71
N ASP A 158 -4.25 -2.63 21.87
CA ASP A 158 -3.16 -3.48 22.34
C ASP A 158 -3.59 -4.94 22.57
N ARG A 159 -4.80 -5.15 23.11
CA ARG A 159 -5.31 -6.50 23.36
C ARG A 159 -5.69 -7.20 22.05
N ILE A 160 -6.35 -6.48 21.13
CA ILE A 160 -6.77 -7.04 19.85
C ILE A 160 -5.54 -7.34 18.98
N LEU A 161 -4.61 -6.38 18.84
CA LEU A 161 -3.37 -6.57 18.08
C LEU A 161 -2.46 -7.63 18.72
N GLY A 162 -2.52 -7.80 20.04
CA GLY A 162 -1.81 -8.86 20.75
C GLY A 162 -2.47 -10.24 20.67
N HIS A 163 -3.68 -10.36 20.13
CA HIS A 163 -4.39 -11.63 20.08
C HIS A 163 -3.86 -12.51 18.94
N GLU A 164 -3.43 -13.74 19.24
CA GLU A 164 -2.80 -14.63 18.25
C GLU A 164 -3.71 -14.95 17.06
N ALA A 165 -5.00 -15.20 17.31
CA ALA A 165 -5.94 -15.60 16.26
C ALA A 165 -6.37 -14.45 15.33
N VAL A 166 -6.48 -13.21 15.82
CA VAL A 166 -7.14 -12.11 15.06
C VAL A 166 -6.27 -10.87 14.91
N GLY A 167 -5.20 -10.73 15.71
CA GLY A 167 -4.40 -9.51 15.76
C GLY A 167 -3.68 -9.20 14.44
N ALA A 168 -3.32 -10.23 13.68
CA ALA A 168 -2.68 -10.06 12.39
C ALA A 168 -3.65 -9.53 11.32
N ASP A 169 -4.89 -10.02 11.29
CA ASP A 169 -5.94 -9.54 10.37
C ASP A 169 -6.39 -8.13 10.74
N PHE A 170 -6.67 -7.88 12.02
CA PHE A 170 -7.06 -6.55 12.50
C PHE A 170 -6.06 -5.47 12.09
N GLY A 171 -4.76 -5.69 12.33
CA GLY A 171 -3.74 -4.72 11.94
C GLY A 171 -3.53 -4.58 10.43
N ARG A 172 -3.80 -5.63 9.63
CA ARG A 172 -3.80 -5.51 8.16
C ARG A 172 -4.97 -4.66 7.68
N GLU A 173 -6.14 -4.86 8.25
CA GLU A 173 -7.35 -4.13 7.89
C GLU A 173 -7.28 -2.67 8.31
N ILE A 174 -6.74 -2.34 9.50
CA ILE A 174 -6.45 -0.95 9.90
C ILE A 174 -5.62 -0.26 8.82
N HIS A 175 -4.52 -0.88 8.40
CA HIS A 175 -3.62 -0.31 7.41
C HIS A 175 -4.28 -0.16 6.03
N ALA A 176 -5.12 -1.13 5.65
CA ALA A 176 -5.87 -1.08 4.40
C ALA A 176 -6.86 0.08 4.40
N TRP A 177 -7.64 0.24 5.48
CA TRP A 177 -8.57 1.37 5.66
C TRP A 177 -7.85 2.71 5.68
N HIS A 178 -6.75 2.80 6.42
CA HIS A 178 -5.94 4.00 6.48
C HIS A 178 -5.39 4.39 5.11
N THR A 179 -4.84 3.42 4.37
CA THR A 179 -4.35 3.64 3.00
C THR A 179 -5.47 4.01 2.03
N ARG A 180 -6.67 3.44 2.20
CA ARG A 180 -7.85 3.75 1.36
C ARG A 180 -8.32 5.17 1.59
N LEU A 181 -8.55 5.57 2.85
CA LEU A 181 -9.07 6.89 3.20
C LEU A 181 -8.03 7.99 3.03
N SER A 182 -6.75 7.76 3.33
CA SER A 182 -5.68 8.73 3.09
C SER A 182 -5.62 9.15 1.62
N ARG A 183 -5.70 8.19 0.69
CA ARG A 183 -5.79 8.45 -0.76
C ARG A 183 -7.04 9.24 -1.15
N GLY A 184 -8.16 8.98 -0.49
CA GLY A 184 -9.43 9.65 -0.72
C GLY A 184 -9.49 11.08 -0.20
N SER A 185 -8.83 11.34 0.94
CA SER A 185 -8.98 12.57 1.73
C SER A 185 -8.29 13.81 1.17
N LYS A 186 -7.44 13.68 0.13
CA LYS A 186 -6.56 14.69 -0.53
C LYS A 186 -5.96 15.79 0.40
N SER A 187 -5.99 15.59 1.70
CA SER A 187 -5.44 16.48 2.73
C SER A 187 -3.92 16.39 2.74
N ASP A 188 -3.38 15.28 2.24
CA ASP A 188 -1.97 15.18 1.92
C ASP A 188 -1.66 16.12 0.75
N ILE A 189 -0.90 17.15 1.09
CA ILE A 189 -0.20 18.00 0.14
C ILE A 189 0.45 17.09 -0.90
N ARG A 190 0.02 17.17 -2.17
CA ARG A 190 0.54 16.27 -3.21
C ARG A 190 2.04 16.45 -3.33
N VAL A 191 2.81 15.41 -3.02
CA VAL A 191 4.25 15.47 -3.15
C VAL A 191 4.65 15.08 -4.57
N HIS A 192 5.14 16.05 -5.33
CA HIS A 192 5.66 15.84 -6.67
C HIS A 192 7.14 15.48 -6.64
N ARG A 193 7.51 14.34 -7.23
CA ARG A 193 8.93 14.03 -7.46
C ARG A 193 9.47 14.91 -8.59
N LYS A 194 10.56 15.61 -8.30
CA LYS A 194 11.28 16.42 -9.27
C LYS A 194 12.32 15.56 -9.99
N PRO A 195 12.48 15.71 -11.32
CA PRO A 195 13.33 14.83 -12.13
C PRO A 195 14.84 15.02 -11.92
N LEU A 196 15.26 16.09 -11.23
CA LEU A 196 16.68 16.35 -10.96
C LEU A 196 17.21 15.52 -9.80
N ARG A 197 18.51 15.24 -9.87
CA ARG A 197 19.26 14.70 -8.74
C ARG A 197 19.52 15.81 -7.72
N CYS A 198 19.49 15.46 -6.44
CA CYS A 198 19.96 16.37 -5.39
C CYS A 198 21.44 16.69 -5.62
N ASP A 199 21.78 17.97 -5.62
CA ASP A 199 23.14 18.52 -5.75
C ASP A 199 24.10 18.01 -4.67
N ARG A 200 23.60 17.77 -3.46
CA ARG A 200 24.40 17.32 -2.31
C ARG A 200 24.68 15.83 -2.32
N CYS A 201 23.69 14.98 -2.61
CA CYS A 201 23.84 13.52 -2.51
C CYS A 201 23.82 12.78 -3.86
N GLY A 202 23.51 13.44 -4.97
CA GLY A 202 23.44 12.86 -6.31
C GLY A 202 22.26 11.92 -6.56
N CYS A 203 21.34 11.74 -5.60
CA CYS A 203 20.19 10.84 -5.72
C CYS A 203 18.97 11.54 -6.37
N LEU A 204 18.16 10.78 -7.12
CA LEU A 204 16.86 11.21 -7.67
C LEU A 204 15.77 11.17 -6.58
N SER A 205 15.92 12.02 -5.57
CA SER A 205 15.10 12.00 -4.36
C SER A 205 14.55 13.38 -4.00
N LEU A 206 14.49 14.31 -4.96
CA LEU A 206 13.91 15.63 -4.73
C LEU A 206 12.38 15.56 -4.83
N GLU A 207 11.72 16.08 -3.80
CA GLU A 207 10.27 16.03 -3.61
C GLU A 207 9.76 17.45 -3.33
N TRP A 208 8.65 17.83 -3.96
CA TRP A 208 8.02 19.13 -3.85
C TRP A 208 6.57 18.96 -3.39
N PRO A 209 6.26 19.29 -2.14
CA PRO A 209 4.88 19.33 -1.67
C PRO A 209 4.10 20.44 -2.40
N GLU A 210 2.96 20.14 -3.00
CA GLU A 210 2.08 21.08 -3.68
C GLU A 210 1.70 22.26 -2.77
N GLY A 211 1.92 23.50 -3.22
CA GLY A 211 1.71 24.68 -2.40
C GLY A 211 2.86 25.02 -1.43
N SER A 212 3.91 24.20 -1.35
CA SER A 212 5.15 24.57 -0.67
C SER A 212 6.04 25.44 -1.57
N ASP A 213 6.77 26.38 -0.95
CA ASP A 213 7.83 27.19 -1.58
C ASP A 213 9.19 26.45 -1.64
N ARG A 214 9.25 25.19 -1.18
CA ARG A 214 10.49 24.43 -0.98
C ARG A 214 10.44 23.04 -1.59
N VAL A 215 11.58 22.62 -2.15
CA VAL A 215 11.85 21.26 -2.62
C VAL A 215 12.80 20.60 -1.62
N THR A 216 12.45 19.42 -1.12
CA THR A 216 13.24 18.69 -0.12
C THR A 216 13.79 17.38 -0.68
N CYS A 217 14.97 16.98 -0.22
CA CYS A 217 15.52 15.68 -0.55
C CYS A 217 14.99 14.60 0.42
N ALA A 218 14.21 13.66 -0.09
CA ALA A 218 13.58 12.56 0.66
C ALA A 218 14.56 11.59 1.32
N ARG A 219 15.85 11.61 0.93
CA ARG A 219 16.88 10.79 1.55
C ARG A 219 17.17 11.28 2.97
N ARG A 220 16.94 10.39 3.96
CA ARG A 220 17.08 10.67 5.40
C ARG A 220 18.44 11.25 5.83
N ASP A 221 19.53 10.85 5.17
CA ASP A 221 20.88 11.35 5.50
C ASP A 221 21.17 12.75 4.91
N CYS A 222 20.45 13.14 3.86
CA CYS A 222 20.74 14.35 3.12
C CYS A 222 19.82 15.50 3.53
N GLN A 223 18.51 15.26 3.52
CA GLN A 223 17.44 16.21 3.89
C GLN A 223 17.67 17.65 3.40
N ARG A 224 18.33 17.80 2.25
CA ARG A 224 18.65 19.11 1.65
C ARG A 224 17.32 19.79 1.31
N ILE A 225 17.19 21.04 1.71
CA ILE A 225 16.05 21.90 1.40
C ILE A 225 16.53 22.94 0.39
N LEU A 226 15.82 23.06 -0.72
CA LEU A 226 16.02 24.05 -1.77
C LEU A 226 14.76 24.91 -1.83
N THR A 227 14.92 26.22 -1.95
CA THR A 227 13.81 27.08 -2.36
C THR A 227 13.45 26.81 -3.83
N LEU A 228 12.22 27.12 -4.24
CA LEU A 228 11.80 26.93 -5.63
C LEU A 228 12.72 27.68 -6.64
N PRO A 229 13.16 28.94 -6.39
CA PRO A 229 14.11 29.62 -7.28
C PRO A 229 15.48 28.95 -7.35
N GLU A 230 16.00 28.41 -6.25
CA GLU A 230 17.25 27.65 -6.25
C GLU A 230 17.13 26.35 -7.07
N TYR A 231 15.98 25.68 -6.96
CA TYR A 231 15.69 24.50 -7.77
C TYR A 231 15.60 24.86 -9.26
N GLU A 232 14.95 25.97 -9.61
CA GLU A 232 14.85 26.44 -10.99
C GLU A 232 16.23 26.81 -11.57
N ALA A 233 17.09 27.49 -10.80
CA ALA A 233 18.46 27.75 -11.21
C ALA A 233 19.25 26.45 -11.46
N LEU A 234 19.05 25.41 -10.63
CA LEU A 234 19.63 24.09 -10.87
C LEU A 234 19.10 23.45 -12.17
N VAL A 235 17.82 23.59 -12.47
CA VAL A 235 17.25 23.14 -13.75
C VAL A 235 17.90 23.86 -14.92
N GLU A 236 18.07 25.18 -14.84
CA GLU A 236 18.71 25.98 -15.89
C GLU A 236 20.17 25.59 -16.11
N HIS A 237 20.92 25.29 -15.05
CA HIS A 237 22.31 24.84 -15.16
C HIS A 237 22.43 23.44 -15.80
N VAL A 238 21.47 22.53 -15.54
CA VAL A 238 21.53 21.13 -16.01
C VAL A 238 20.87 20.94 -17.39
N ALA A 239 19.84 21.72 -17.72
CA ALA A 239 19.11 21.65 -18.98
C ALA A 239 19.99 21.71 -20.25
N PRO A 240 21.00 22.60 -20.39
CA PRO A 240 21.85 22.61 -21.58
C PRO A 240 22.70 21.33 -21.68
N ALA A 241 23.21 20.81 -20.57
CA ALA A 241 23.99 19.57 -20.55
C ALA A 241 23.15 18.33 -20.93
N ALA A 242 21.90 18.27 -20.47
CA ALA A 242 20.98 17.19 -20.80
C ALA A 242 20.55 17.20 -22.28
N ARG A 243 20.31 18.38 -22.87
CA ARG A 243 19.97 18.51 -24.30
C ARG A 243 21.10 18.02 -25.20
N VAL A 244 22.36 18.36 -24.88
CA VAL A 244 23.55 17.90 -25.63
C VAL A 244 23.72 16.37 -25.52
N ALA A 245 23.48 15.79 -24.34
CA ALA A 245 23.59 14.35 -24.13
C ALA A 245 22.52 13.54 -24.88
N VAL A 246 21.27 14.04 -24.96
CA VAL A 246 20.19 13.39 -25.71
C VAL A 246 20.47 13.42 -27.22
N THR A 247 20.96 14.55 -27.75
CA THR A 247 21.35 14.65 -29.17
C THR A 247 22.53 13.74 -29.50
N ALA A 248 23.53 13.63 -28.62
CA ALA A 248 24.67 12.74 -28.81
C ALA A 248 24.25 11.25 -28.76
N ARG A 249 23.36 10.85 -27.84
CA ARG A 249 22.81 9.49 -27.79
C ARG A 249 21.91 9.16 -28.97
N ALA A 250 21.14 10.12 -29.48
CA ALA A 250 20.33 9.95 -30.69
C ALA A 250 21.21 9.76 -31.94
N ALA A 251 22.34 10.47 -32.04
CA ALA A 251 23.32 10.30 -33.11
C ALA A 251 24.11 8.99 -33.00
N ALA A 252 24.38 8.49 -31.79
CA ALA A 252 25.17 7.29 -31.56
C ALA A 252 24.36 5.98 -31.55
N ARG A 253 23.04 6.01 -31.74
CA ARG A 253 22.21 4.80 -31.75
C ARG A 253 22.18 4.22 -33.17
N PRO A 254 22.89 3.11 -33.47
CA PRO A 254 22.79 2.47 -34.77
C PRO A 254 21.33 2.08 -35.00
N ARG A 255 20.78 2.45 -36.17
CA ARG A 255 19.43 2.05 -36.60
C ARG A 255 19.37 0.53 -36.59
N ARG A 256 18.71 -0.05 -35.60
CA ARG A 256 18.38 -1.47 -35.64
C ARG A 256 17.35 -1.67 -36.76
N PRO A 257 17.56 -2.64 -37.67
CA PRO A 257 16.54 -3.00 -38.63
C PRO A 257 15.28 -3.45 -37.87
N HIS A 258 14.13 -2.94 -38.31
CA HIS A 258 12.80 -3.33 -37.85
C HIS A 258 12.67 -4.85 -38.00
N ALA A 259 12.59 -5.57 -36.87
CA ALA A 259 12.14 -6.94 -36.86
C ALA A 259 10.63 -6.92 -36.55
N ASP A 260 9.85 -7.55 -37.43
CA ASP A 260 8.41 -7.72 -37.33
C ASP A 260 7.99 -8.25 -35.95
N CYS A 261 7.22 -7.46 -35.21
CA CYS A 261 6.54 -7.88 -34.01
C CYS A 261 5.18 -8.48 -34.41
N GLY A 262 5.09 -9.81 -34.39
CA GLY A 262 3.84 -10.54 -34.50
C GLY A 262 2.92 -10.33 -33.30
N ASP A 263 1.62 -10.23 -33.60
CA ASP A 263 0.50 -10.10 -32.69
C ASP A 263 0.50 -11.16 -31.58
N LEU A 264 0.42 -10.71 -30.33
CA LEU A 264 0.05 -11.53 -29.17
C LEU A 264 -1.11 -10.87 -28.44
N SER A 265 -2.30 -11.01 -29.04
CA SER A 265 -3.60 -10.71 -28.46
C SER A 265 -4.10 -11.92 -27.68
N GLY A 266 -4.24 -11.80 -26.36
CA GLY A 266 -5.07 -12.73 -25.58
C GLY A 266 -4.49 -13.15 -24.23
N ARG A 267 -4.68 -12.33 -23.19
CA ARG A 267 -4.69 -12.79 -21.80
C ARG A 267 -5.63 -11.91 -20.96
N THR A 268 -6.79 -12.47 -20.63
CA THR A 268 -7.77 -11.92 -19.69
C THR A 268 -7.38 -12.33 -18.27
N PRO A 269 -7.36 -11.43 -17.27
CA PRO A 269 -7.13 -11.82 -15.87
C PRO A 269 -8.43 -12.32 -15.21
N ALA A 270 -8.34 -13.47 -14.53
CA ALA A 270 -9.40 -14.08 -13.76
C ALA A 270 -9.67 -13.31 -12.45
N GLY A 271 -10.95 -13.15 -12.10
CA GLY A 271 -11.44 -12.44 -10.92
C GLY A 271 -11.16 -13.17 -9.61
N SER A 272 -10.90 -12.39 -8.57
CA SER A 272 -10.68 -12.84 -7.19
C SER A 272 -12.01 -12.90 -6.43
N SER A 273 -12.35 -14.05 -5.86
CA SER A 273 -13.50 -14.24 -4.95
C SER A 273 -13.10 -13.94 -3.49
N PRO A 274 -14.04 -13.47 -2.65
CA PRO A 274 -13.82 -13.24 -1.22
C PRO A 274 -13.81 -14.55 -0.41
N ILE A 275 -13.01 -14.56 0.65
CA ILE A 275 -12.81 -15.68 1.59
C ILE A 275 -13.96 -15.70 2.62
N PRO A 276 -14.64 -16.84 2.86
CA PRO A 276 -15.59 -16.97 3.96
C PRO A 276 -14.83 -17.12 5.29
N MET A 277 -15.16 -16.30 6.29
CA MET A 277 -14.77 -16.55 7.69
C MET A 277 -15.72 -17.59 8.27
N GLU A 278 -15.33 -18.87 8.20
CA GLU A 278 -16.01 -19.93 8.94
C GLU A 278 -15.67 -19.81 10.44
N ASN A 279 -16.71 -19.48 11.21
CA ASN A 279 -16.92 -19.68 12.65
C ASN A 279 -15.75 -20.33 13.40
N ALA A 280 -14.88 -19.49 13.98
CA ALA A 280 -14.00 -19.92 15.05
C ALA A 280 -14.86 -20.21 16.29
N GLU A 281 -14.92 -21.49 16.66
CA GLU A 281 -15.62 -21.97 17.85
C GLU A 281 -15.16 -21.23 19.12
N HIS A 282 -16.14 -20.83 19.91
CA HIS A 282 -16.00 -20.09 21.16
C HIS A 282 -15.17 -20.84 22.21
N GLU A 283 -13.89 -20.51 22.34
CA GLU A 283 -13.21 -20.61 23.63
C GLU A 283 -13.55 -19.37 24.46
N ARG A 284 -14.47 -19.54 25.42
CA ARG A 284 -14.81 -18.55 26.44
C ARG A 284 -13.56 -18.18 27.23
N ILE A 285 -12.96 -17.03 26.92
CA ILE A 285 -12.01 -16.35 27.81
C ILE A 285 -12.81 -15.83 29.00
N ALA A 286 -12.76 -16.57 30.11
CA ALA A 286 -13.16 -16.07 31.41
C ALA A 286 -12.14 -15.01 31.87
N LEU A 287 -12.60 -13.77 31.96
CA LEU A 287 -11.96 -12.71 32.74
C LEU A 287 -12.21 -12.92 34.24
#